data_AF-C6SCA6-F1
#
_entry.id   AF-C6SCA6-F1
#
_cell.length_a   1.000
_cell.length_b   1.000
_cell.length_c   1.000
_cell.angle_alpha   90.00
_cell.angle_beta   90.00
_cell.angle_gamma   90.00
#
_symmetry.space_group_name_H-M   'P 1'
#
loop_
_entity.id
_entity.type
_entity.pdbx_description
1 polymer ?
#
loop_
_entity_poly.entity_id
_entity_poly.type
_entity_poly.pdbx_seq_one_letter_code
_entity_poly.pdbx_strand_id
1 'polypeptide(L)'
;METQLYIGIMSGTSMDGADAVLVRMDGGKWLGAEGHAFTPYPDRLRRQLLDLQDTGADELHRSRILSQELSRLYAQTAAELLCSQNLAPSDITALGCHGQTVRHAPEHGYSIQLADLPLLAERTRIFTVGDFRSRDLAAGGQGAPLVPAFHEALFRDNRETRAVLNIGGIANISVLPPDAPAFGFDTGPGQYADGRVDAGTLAVALRQKR
;
A
#
# COMPACT_ATOMS: atom_id res chain seq x y z
N MET A 1 9.19 24.39 8.89
CA MET A 1 8.84 23.38 9.91
C MET A 1 10.03 22.44 10.02
N GLU A 2 10.13 21.67 11.10
CA GLU A 2 11.20 20.66 11.17
C GLU A 2 10.88 19.49 10.24
N THR A 3 11.92 18.98 9.59
CA THR A 3 11.87 17.80 8.74
C THR A 3 11.41 16.59 9.55
N GLN A 4 10.47 15.82 9.01
CA GLN A 4 9.83 14.68 9.67
C GLN A 4 10.14 13.39 8.91
N LEU A 5 10.28 12.29 9.65
CA LEU A 5 10.47 10.96 9.11
C LEU A 5 9.22 10.12 9.32
N TYR A 6 8.83 9.39 8.27
CA TYR A 6 7.69 8.50 8.29
C TYR A 6 8.09 7.14 7.74
N ILE A 7 7.45 6.08 8.25
CA ILE A 7 7.58 4.73 7.68
C ILE A 7 6.29 4.39 6.96
N GLY A 8 6.38 3.96 5.70
CA GLY A 8 5.28 3.35 4.97
C GLY A 8 5.49 1.83 4.90
N ILE A 9 4.48 1.05 5.27
CA ILE A 9 4.45 -0.41 5.13
C ILE A 9 3.35 -0.81 4.14
N MET A 10 3.73 -1.61 3.15
CA MET A 10 2.84 -2.13 2.13
C MET A 10 3.12 -3.61 1.89
N SER A 11 2.06 -4.37 1.63
CA SER A 11 2.18 -5.71 1.08
C SER A 11 1.25 -5.84 -0.11
N GLY A 12 1.85 -6.19 -1.25
CA GLY A 12 1.14 -6.27 -2.52
C GLY A 12 0.13 -7.41 -2.55
N THR A 13 -0.70 -7.41 -3.58
CA THR A 13 -1.61 -8.54 -3.86
C THR A 13 -0.86 -9.80 -4.31
N SER A 14 0.43 -9.69 -4.65
CA SER A 14 1.34 -10.82 -4.91
C SER A 14 1.58 -11.69 -3.67
N MET A 15 1.37 -11.15 -2.46
CA MET A 15 1.61 -11.84 -1.18
C MET A 15 3.03 -12.43 -1.08
N ASP A 16 4.01 -11.74 -1.64
CA ASP A 16 5.43 -12.09 -1.65
C ASP A 16 6.14 -11.68 -0.35
N GLY A 17 5.74 -10.55 0.24
CA GLY A 17 6.32 -10.08 1.48
C GLY A 17 5.76 -8.73 1.93
N ALA A 18 6.49 -8.13 2.86
CA ALA A 18 6.25 -6.78 3.35
C ALA A 18 7.39 -5.85 2.92
N ASP A 19 7.04 -4.74 2.29
CA ASP A 19 7.93 -3.62 2.03
C ASP A 19 7.76 -2.56 3.12
N ALA A 20 8.87 -2.09 3.68
CA ALA A 20 8.92 -0.89 4.52
C ALA A 20 9.82 0.15 3.87
N VAL A 21 9.35 1.39 3.78
CA VAL A 21 10.12 2.52 3.23
C VAL A 21 10.16 3.65 4.25
N LEU A 22 11.36 4.19 4.47
CA LEU A 22 11.56 5.40 5.26
C LEU A 22 11.49 6.60 4.31
N VAL A 23 10.58 7.53 4.57
CA VAL A 23 10.44 8.76 3.79
C VAL A 23 10.68 9.99 4.64
N ARG A 24 11.26 11.00 4.01
CA ARG A 24 11.53 12.30 4.61
C ARG A 24 10.60 13.35 4.03
N MET A 25 9.98 14.14 4.91
CA MET A 25 9.00 15.17 4.55
C MET A 25 9.27 16.49 5.27
N ASP A 26 8.94 17.61 4.64
CA ASP A 26 8.84 18.94 5.28
C ASP A 26 7.40 19.44 5.12
N GLY A 27 6.61 19.30 6.19
CA GLY A 27 5.16 19.49 6.12
C GLY A 27 4.54 18.54 5.09
N GLY A 28 3.81 19.07 4.11
CA GLY A 28 3.20 18.28 3.02
C GLY A 28 4.16 17.96 1.87
N LYS A 29 5.42 18.43 1.92
CA LYS A 29 6.37 18.26 0.82
C LYS A 29 7.22 17.01 1.04
N TRP A 30 7.20 16.08 0.09
CA TRP A 30 8.13 14.96 0.04
C TRP A 30 9.54 15.43 -0.32
N LEU A 31 10.55 14.96 0.42
CA LEU A 31 11.95 15.29 0.20
C LEU A 31 12.77 14.10 -0.32
N GLY A 32 12.35 12.87 -0.03
CA GLY A 32 13.10 11.68 -0.44
C GLY A 32 12.63 10.40 0.24
N ALA A 33 13.00 9.27 -0.36
CA ALA A 33 13.06 7.98 0.33
C ALA A 33 14.50 7.78 0.81
N GLU A 34 14.67 7.52 2.10
CA GLU A 34 15.99 7.46 2.75
C GLU A 34 16.46 6.01 2.92
N GLY A 35 15.52 5.06 3.03
CA GLY A 35 15.83 3.65 3.22
C GLY A 35 14.65 2.74 2.86
N HIS A 36 14.96 1.47 2.63
CA HIS A 36 13.96 0.42 2.41
C HIS A 36 14.38 -0.86 3.15
N ALA A 37 13.40 -1.66 3.52
CA ALA A 37 13.58 -3.04 3.97
C ALA A 37 12.46 -3.90 3.38
N PHE A 38 12.77 -5.16 3.13
CA PHE A 38 11.82 -6.15 2.63
C PHE A 38 11.93 -7.43 3.45
N THR A 39 10.79 -7.93 3.91
CA THR A 39 10.71 -9.23 4.60
C THR A 39 9.79 -10.17 3.82
N PRO A 40 10.30 -11.27 3.24
CA PRO A 40 9.47 -12.22 2.51
C PRO A 40 8.49 -12.93 3.43
N TYR A 41 7.30 -13.24 2.92
CA TYR A 41 6.36 -14.08 3.66
C TYR A 41 6.80 -15.54 3.64
N PRO A 42 6.76 -16.24 4.78
CA PRO A 42 6.89 -17.69 4.78
C PRO A 42 5.80 -18.33 3.92
N ASP A 43 6.12 -19.41 3.19
CA ASP A 43 5.17 -20.13 2.31
C ASP A 43 3.88 -20.55 3.03
N ARG A 44 3.99 -20.85 4.34
CA ARG A 44 2.82 -21.13 5.18
C ARG A 44 1.90 -19.92 5.25
N LEU A 45 2.42 -18.75 5.62
CA LEU A 45 1.66 -17.52 5.77
C LEU A 45 1.01 -17.16 4.43
N ARG A 46 1.79 -17.17 3.34
CA ARG A 46 1.29 -16.92 1.99
C ARG A 46 0.11 -17.83 1.63
N ARG A 47 0.24 -19.15 1.85
CA ARG A 47 -0.86 -20.09 1.59
C ARG A 47 -2.10 -19.82 2.43
N GLN A 48 -1.94 -19.50 3.72
CA GLN A 48 -3.07 -19.22 4.60
C GLN A 48 -3.79 -17.92 4.24
N LEU A 49 -3.08 -16.93 3.70
CA LEU A 49 -3.66 -15.68 3.19
C LEU A 49 -4.39 -15.88 1.87
N LEU A 50 -3.82 -16.67 0.95
CA LEU A 50 -4.48 -17.05 -0.30
C LEU A 50 -5.79 -17.80 -0.03
N ASP A 51 -5.76 -18.79 0.86
CA ASP A 51 -6.94 -19.58 1.23
C ASP A 51 -8.05 -18.74 1.92
N LEU A 52 -7.70 -17.56 2.45
CA LEU A 52 -8.66 -16.65 3.08
C LEU A 52 -9.32 -15.69 2.06
N GLN A 53 -8.89 -15.69 0.80
CA GLN A 53 -9.57 -14.92 -0.25
C GLN A 53 -10.90 -15.58 -0.65
N ASP A 54 -10.95 -16.91 -0.56
CA ASP A 54 -12.15 -17.71 -0.81
C ASP A 54 -12.97 -17.91 0.46
N THR A 55 -14.27 -18.15 0.31
CA THR A 55 -15.15 -18.49 1.44
C THR A 55 -14.77 -19.83 2.05
N GLY A 56 -14.50 -19.87 3.35
CA GLY A 56 -14.02 -21.06 4.04
C GLY A 56 -14.54 -21.23 5.47
N ALA A 57 -13.99 -22.22 6.17
CA ALA A 57 -14.30 -22.48 7.57
C ALA A 57 -13.50 -21.54 8.50
N ASP A 58 -14.17 -21.05 9.55
CA ASP A 58 -13.56 -20.32 10.67
C ASP A 58 -12.77 -19.04 10.27
N GLU A 59 -13.27 -18.32 9.26
CA GLU A 59 -12.57 -17.18 8.65
C GLU A 59 -12.31 -16.03 9.63
N LEU A 60 -13.22 -15.78 10.58
CA LEU A 60 -13.08 -14.72 11.57
C LEU A 60 -11.90 -15.00 12.53
N HIS A 61 -11.79 -16.24 13.03
CA HIS A 61 -10.66 -16.61 13.88
C HIS A 61 -9.35 -16.59 13.07
N ARG A 62 -9.35 -17.21 11.88
CA ARG A 62 -8.18 -17.28 11.02
C ARG A 62 -7.66 -15.91 10.60
N SER A 63 -8.54 -15.02 10.15
CA SER A 63 -8.19 -13.63 9.79
C SER A 63 -7.56 -12.90 10.97
N ARG A 64 -8.08 -13.10 12.19
CA ARG A 64 -7.52 -12.48 13.39
C ARG A 64 -6.13 -13.00 13.74
N ILE A 65 -5.90 -14.31 13.65
CA ILE A 65 -4.59 -14.93 13.87
C ILE A 65 -3.58 -14.42 12.84
N LEU A 66 -3.93 -14.43 11.55
CA LEU A 66 -3.06 -13.97 10.47
C LEU A 66 -2.78 -12.46 10.59
N SER A 67 -3.74 -11.66 11.04
CA SER A 67 -3.52 -10.23 11.31
C SER A 67 -2.44 -10.00 12.38
N GLN A 68 -2.38 -10.85 13.42
CA GLN A 68 -1.32 -10.75 14.43
C GLN A 68 0.04 -11.19 13.89
N GLU A 69 0.06 -12.28 13.11
CA GLU A 69 1.28 -12.79 12.48
C GLU A 69 1.87 -11.74 11.53
N LEU A 70 1.04 -11.13 10.67
CA LEU A 70 1.41 -10.03 9.80
C LEU A 70 1.94 -8.83 10.58
N SER A 71 1.25 -8.36 11.64
CA SER A 71 1.74 -7.22 12.42
C SER A 71 3.07 -7.48 13.12
N ARG A 72 3.36 -8.71 13.54
CA ARG A 72 4.69 -9.07 14.07
C ARG A 72 5.75 -9.02 12.97
N LEU A 73 5.42 -9.51 11.77
CA LEU A 73 6.32 -9.45 10.62
C LEU A 73 6.56 -7.99 10.19
N TYR A 74 5.52 -7.16 10.09
CA TYR A 74 5.64 -5.74 9.78
C TYR A 74 6.48 -4.98 10.81
N ALA A 75 6.31 -5.28 12.10
CA ALA A 75 7.15 -4.70 13.15
C ALA A 75 8.62 -5.12 13.00
N GLN A 76 8.89 -6.36 12.60
CA GLN A 76 10.24 -6.84 12.30
C GLN A 76 10.83 -6.11 11.09
N THR A 77 10.09 -5.96 10.00
CA THR A 77 10.53 -5.22 8.80
C THR A 77 10.85 -3.75 9.14
N ALA A 78 10.01 -3.10 9.96
CA ALA A 78 10.27 -1.74 10.43
C ALA A 78 11.52 -1.66 11.31
N ALA A 79 11.75 -2.64 12.19
CA ALA A 79 12.94 -2.69 13.03
C ALA A 79 14.23 -2.88 12.20
N GLU A 80 14.18 -3.73 11.16
CA GLU A 80 15.30 -3.92 10.21
C GLU A 80 15.62 -2.61 9.47
N LEU A 81 14.59 -1.91 8.98
CA LEU A 81 14.73 -0.60 8.35
C LEU A 81 15.40 0.40 9.29
N LEU A 82 14.87 0.57 10.52
CA LEU A 82 15.42 1.50 11.52
C LEU A 82 16.87 1.18 11.87
N CYS A 83 17.19 -0.11 12.05
CA CYS A 83 18.54 -0.56 12.32
C CYS A 83 19.49 -0.20 11.18
N SER A 84 19.09 -0.43 9.92
CA SER A 84 19.90 -0.10 8.74
C SER A 84 20.18 1.40 8.58
N GLN A 85 19.29 2.24 9.11
CA GLN A 85 19.37 3.70 9.05
C GLN A 85 19.96 4.32 10.32
N ASN A 86 20.31 3.49 11.32
CA ASN A 86 20.77 3.92 12.65
C ASN A 86 19.79 4.91 13.31
N LEU A 87 18.49 4.61 13.24
CA LEU A 87 17.41 5.41 13.82
C LEU A 87 16.72 4.65 14.96
N ALA A 88 16.18 5.41 15.91
CA ALA A 88 15.30 4.91 16.96
C ALA A 88 13.82 5.11 16.56
N PRO A 89 12.88 4.33 17.15
CA PRO A 89 11.46 4.55 16.95
C PRO A 89 11.00 5.98 17.25
N SER A 90 11.64 6.66 18.22
CA SER A 90 11.33 8.05 18.60
C SER A 90 11.66 9.08 17.52
N ASP A 91 12.48 8.71 16.53
CA ASP A 91 12.82 9.59 15.40
C ASP A 91 11.72 9.59 14.32
N ILE A 92 10.76 8.67 14.42
CA ILE A 92 9.69 8.48 13.44
C ILE A 92 8.41 9.16 13.93
N THR A 93 7.89 10.07 13.10
CA THR A 93 6.65 10.80 13.39
C THR A 93 5.44 9.88 13.34
N ALA A 94 5.32 9.06 12.30
CA ALA A 94 4.27 8.05 12.21
C ALA A 94 4.65 6.90 11.28
N LEU A 95 3.97 5.77 11.47
CA LEU A 95 3.99 4.61 10.59
C LEU A 95 2.64 4.46 9.90
N GLY A 96 2.63 4.48 8.57
CA GLY A 96 1.45 4.15 7.77
C GLY A 96 1.49 2.69 7.35
N CYS A 97 0.49 1.89 7.73
CA CYS A 97 0.40 0.47 7.37
C CYS A 97 -0.83 0.21 6.50
N HIS A 98 -0.61 -0.16 5.24
CA HIS A 98 -1.71 -0.59 4.38
C HIS A 98 -2.29 -1.94 4.83
N GLY A 99 -1.45 -2.85 5.31
CA GLY A 99 -1.81 -4.24 5.61
C GLY A 99 -1.92 -5.11 4.35
N GLN A 100 -2.33 -6.37 4.55
CA GLN A 100 -2.54 -7.32 3.45
C GLN A 100 -4.01 -7.36 3.04
N THR A 101 -4.34 -6.96 1.81
CA THR A 101 -5.71 -7.14 1.30
C THR A 101 -6.01 -8.63 1.15
N VAL A 102 -7.12 -9.07 1.74
CA VAL A 102 -7.70 -10.41 1.53
C VAL A 102 -9.10 -10.34 0.90
N ARG A 103 -9.76 -9.18 0.97
CA ARG A 103 -11.01 -8.94 0.25
C ARG A 103 -11.17 -7.47 -0.14
N HIS A 104 -11.65 -7.22 -1.35
CA HIS A 104 -12.00 -5.88 -1.83
C HIS A 104 -13.34 -5.96 -2.55
N ALA A 105 -14.37 -5.37 -1.95
CA ALA A 105 -15.76 -5.47 -2.40
C ALA A 105 -16.43 -4.08 -2.32
N PRO A 106 -15.96 -3.09 -3.10
CA PRO A 106 -16.50 -1.74 -3.08
C PRO A 106 -18.00 -1.69 -3.46
N GLU A 107 -18.47 -2.63 -4.27
CA GLU A 107 -19.90 -2.81 -4.59
C GLU A 107 -20.77 -3.14 -3.36
N HIS A 108 -20.14 -3.67 -2.31
CA HIS A 108 -20.74 -3.90 -1.00
C HIS A 108 -20.27 -2.88 0.06
N GLY A 109 -19.49 -1.86 -0.34
CA GLY A 109 -19.03 -0.78 0.53
C GLY A 109 -17.93 -1.17 1.52
N TYR A 110 -17.16 -2.25 1.29
CA TYR A 110 -16.11 -2.66 2.22
C TYR A 110 -14.83 -3.17 1.54
N SER A 111 -13.74 -3.17 2.31
CA SER A 111 -12.50 -3.84 1.98
C SER A 111 -11.83 -4.32 3.26
N ILE A 112 -11.15 -5.46 3.21
CA ILE A 112 -10.49 -6.08 4.36
C ILE A 112 -9.00 -6.14 4.09
N GLN A 113 -8.27 -5.31 4.83
CA GLN A 113 -6.81 -5.36 4.95
C GLN A 113 -6.47 -5.97 6.31
N LEU A 114 -5.76 -7.10 6.32
CA LEU A 114 -5.31 -7.73 7.54
C LEU A 114 -4.08 -7.00 8.08
N ALA A 115 -4.26 -6.40 9.25
CA ALA A 115 -3.21 -5.93 10.14
C ALA A 115 -3.83 -5.75 11.54
N ASP A 116 -3.16 -6.25 12.57
CA ASP A 116 -3.46 -5.87 13.95
C ASP A 116 -2.72 -4.55 14.28
N LEU A 117 -3.36 -3.42 14.00
CA LEU A 117 -2.75 -2.10 14.14
C LEU A 117 -2.35 -1.77 15.60
N PRO A 118 -3.15 -2.06 16.64
CA PRO A 118 -2.72 -1.90 18.03
C PRO A 118 -1.47 -2.72 18.37
N LEU A 119 -1.41 -3.98 17.92
CA LEU A 119 -0.22 -4.81 18.12
C LEU A 119 1.01 -4.25 17.39
N LEU A 120 0.83 -3.75 16.17
CA LEU A 120 1.92 -3.13 15.40
C LEU A 120 2.44 -1.87 16.11
N ALA A 121 1.55 -1.01 16.59
CA ALA A 121 1.89 0.19 17.36
C ALA A 121 2.65 -0.17 18.66
N GLU A 122 2.15 -1.16 19.41
CA GLU A 122 2.81 -1.63 20.65
C GLU A 122 4.22 -2.17 20.38
N ARG A 123 4.38 -2.95 19.32
CA ARG A 123 5.67 -3.59 18.96
C ARG A 123 6.68 -2.59 18.44
N THR A 124 6.25 -1.62 17.64
CA THR A 124 7.13 -0.62 17.04
C THR A 124 7.38 0.57 17.97
N ARG A 125 6.46 0.85 18.90
CA ARG A 125 6.41 2.08 19.69
C ARG A 125 6.30 3.35 18.84
N ILE A 126 5.73 3.22 17.64
CA ILE A 126 5.52 4.33 16.70
C ILE A 126 4.01 4.56 16.56
N PHE A 127 3.61 5.83 16.52
CA PHE A 127 2.22 6.19 16.22
C PHE A 127 1.82 5.61 14.85
N THR A 128 0.84 4.70 14.86
CA THR A 128 0.52 3.89 13.69
C THR A 128 -0.85 4.28 13.13
N VAL A 129 -0.88 4.51 11.82
CA VAL A 129 -2.08 4.82 11.03
C VAL A 129 -2.29 3.71 10.01
N GLY A 130 -3.53 3.26 9.81
CA GLY A 130 -3.88 2.25 8.82
C GLY A 130 -5.33 2.39 8.39
N ASP A 131 -5.88 1.33 7.79
CA ASP A 131 -7.28 1.25 7.33
C ASP A 131 -7.65 2.38 6.34
N PHE A 132 -6.73 2.72 5.44
CA PHE A 132 -6.87 3.86 4.53
C PHE A 132 -8.06 3.71 3.57
N ARG A 133 -8.39 2.48 3.14
CA ARG A 133 -9.45 2.22 2.15
C ARG A 133 -10.85 2.45 2.72
N SER A 134 -11.06 2.11 3.99
CA SER A 134 -12.36 2.24 4.63
C SER A 134 -12.83 3.69 4.69
N ARG A 135 -11.91 4.65 4.86
CA ARG A 135 -12.25 6.07 4.85
C ARG A 135 -12.81 6.54 3.49
N ASP A 136 -12.21 6.07 2.40
CA ASP A 136 -12.63 6.40 1.03
C ASP A 136 -13.97 5.73 0.68
N LEU A 137 -14.13 4.44 1.01
CA LEU A 137 -15.40 3.71 0.86
C LEU A 137 -16.55 4.39 1.62
N ALA A 138 -16.29 4.82 2.87
CA ALA A 138 -17.27 5.56 3.66
C ALA A 138 -17.64 6.93 3.08
N ALA A 139 -16.77 7.50 2.23
CA ALA A 139 -17.05 8.73 1.47
C ALA A 139 -17.77 8.48 0.13
N GLY A 140 -18.12 7.23 -0.19
CA GLY A 140 -18.72 6.83 -1.47
C GLY A 140 -17.70 6.55 -2.58
N GLY A 141 -16.41 6.49 -2.24
CA GLY A 141 -15.34 6.12 -3.17
C GLY A 141 -15.27 4.61 -3.41
N GLN A 142 -14.22 4.18 -4.13
CA GLN A 142 -13.99 2.76 -4.45
C GLN A 142 -12.99 2.09 -3.51
N GLY A 143 -12.35 2.84 -2.60
CA GLY A 143 -11.24 2.35 -1.78
C GLY A 143 -9.95 2.08 -2.56
N ALA A 144 -9.93 2.35 -3.87
CA ALA A 144 -8.81 2.11 -4.79
C ALA A 144 -8.97 2.88 -6.11
N PRO A 145 -7.88 3.26 -6.80
CA PRO A 145 -6.53 3.44 -6.26
C PRO A 145 -6.46 4.71 -5.39
N LEU A 146 -5.79 4.62 -4.23
CA LEU A 146 -5.60 5.80 -3.33
C LEU A 146 -4.37 6.64 -3.69
N VAL A 147 -3.50 6.13 -4.56
CA VAL A 147 -2.24 6.75 -4.96
C VAL A 147 -2.36 8.03 -5.82
N PRO A 148 -3.45 8.35 -6.55
CA PRO A 148 -3.50 9.56 -7.38
C PRO A 148 -3.24 10.86 -6.61
N ALA A 149 -3.74 10.99 -5.38
CA ALA A 149 -3.48 12.19 -4.55
C ALA A 149 -2.00 12.31 -4.17
N PHE A 150 -1.33 11.19 -3.91
CA PHE A 150 0.12 11.16 -3.66
C PHE A 150 0.91 11.49 -4.93
N HIS A 151 0.51 10.93 -6.08
CA HIS A 151 1.12 11.24 -7.37
C HIS A 151 0.94 12.71 -7.76
N GLU A 152 -0.21 13.32 -7.46
CA GLU A 152 -0.46 14.75 -7.64
C GLU A 152 0.53 15.59 -6.83
N ALA A 153 0.71 15.27 -5.54
CA ALA A 153 1.65 15.99 -4.66
C ALA A 153 3.11 15.88 -5.12
N LEU A 154 3.50 14.76 -5.72
CA LEU A 154 4.88 14.51 -6.18
C LEU A 154 5.18 14.98 -7.60
N PHE A 155 4.27 14.67 -8.52
CA PHE A 155 4.56 14.67 -9.94
C PHE A 155 3.74 15.68 -10.72
N ARG A 156 2.77 16.39 -10.11
CA ARG A 156 2.02 17.42 -10.85
C ARG A 156 2.97 18.44 -11.47
N ASP A 157 2.66 18.81 -12.70
CA ASP A 157 3.26 19.93 -13.41
C ASP A 157 2.18 20.94 -13.77
N ASN A 158 2.51 22.22 -13.73
CA ASN A 158 1.56 23.30 -14.04
C ASN A 158 1.43 23.55 -15.55
N ARG A 159 2.18 22.83 -16.40
CA ARG A 159 2.22 23.05 -17.85
C ARG A 159 1.84 21.85 -18.70
N GLU A 160 1.90 20.64 -18.13
CA GLU A 160 1.67 19.40 -18.88
C GLU A 160 0.84 18.41 -18.10
N THR A 161 0.11 17.57 -18.83
CA THR A 161 -0.52 16.39 -18.22
C THR A 161 0.51 15.30 -18.06
N ARG A 162 0.71 14.82 -16.83
CA ARG A 162 1.53 13.64 -16.55
C ARG A 162 0.67 12.43 -16.29
N ALA A 163 1.19 11.27 -16.66
CA ALA A 163 0.60 9.99 -16.32
C ALA A 163 1.62 9.15 -15.56
N VAL A 164 1.19 8.57 -14.44
CA VAL A 164 1.98 7.63 -13.65
C VAL A 164 1.33 6.27 -13.78
N LEU A 165 2.06 5.30 -14.32
CA LEU A 165 1.62 3.92 -14.48
C LEU A 165 2.32 3.05 -13.44
N ASN A 166 1.56 2.48 -12.50
CA ASN A 166 2.04 1.45 -11.60
C ASN A 166 1.70 0.07 -12.19
N ILE A 167 2.68 -0.82 -12.27
CA ILE A 167 2.52 -2.18 -12.80
C ILE A 167 2.79 -3.17 -11.67
N GLY A 168 1.77 -3.42 -10.84
CA GLY A 168 1.77 -4.51 -9.86
C GLY A 168 1.01 -5.74 -10.39
N GLY A 169 0.47 -6.58 -9.50
CA GLY A 169 -0.44 -7.66 -9.91
C GLY A 169 -1.66 -7.12 -10.69
N ILE A 170 -2.22 -6.00 -10.22
CA ILE A 170 -3.12 -5.14 -10.97
C ILE A 170 -2.36 -3.85 -11.31
N ALA A 171 -2.38 -3.48 -12.58
CA ALA A 171 -1.85 -2.21 -13.03
C ALA A 171 -2.88 -1.10 -12.84
N ASN A 172 -2.39 0.09 -12.50
CA ASN A 172 -3.22 1.27 -12.36
C ASN A 172 -2.50 2.50 -12.91
N ILE A 173 -3.30 3.44 -13.40
CA ILE A 173 -2.82 4.72 -13.92
C ILE A 173 -3.36 5.86 -13.07
N SER A 174 -2.51 6.85 -12.81
CA SER A 174 -2.92 8.18 -12.34
C SER A 174 -2.66 9.19 -13.44
N VAL A 175 -3.66 10.01 -13.75
CA VAL A 175 -3.57 11.10 -14.72
C VAL A 175 -3.62 12.42 -13.97
N LEU A 176 -2.61 13.26 -14.20
CA LEU A 176 -2.35 14.49 -13.48
C LEU A 176 -2.41 15.67 -14.46
N PRO A 177 -3.62 16.16 -14.81
CA PRO A 177 -3.75 17.36 -15.61
C PRO A 177 -3.36 18.62 -14.79
N PRO A 178 -2.86 19.69 -15.45
CA PRO A 178 -2.50 20.93 -14.77
C PRO A 178 -3.73 21.67 -14.22
N ASP A 179 -4.86 21.60 -14.93
CA ASP A 179 -6.04 22.44 -14.69
C ASP A 179 -7.26 21.67 -14.14
N ALA A 180 -7.07 20.41 -13.71
CA ALA A 180 -8.14 19.60 -13.13
C ALA A 180 -7.62 18.68 -12.02
N PRO A 181 -8.49 18.20 -11.11
CA PRO A 181 -8.11 17.23 -10.10
C PRO A 181 -7.48 15.97 -10.71
N ALA A 182 -6.48 15.41 -10.03
CA ALA A 182 -5.94 14.12 -10.39
C ALA A 182 -7.02 13.04 -10.33
N PHE A 183 -6.97 12.09 -11.26
CA PHE A 183 -7.83 10.91 -11.24
C PHE A 183 -7.03 9.67 -11.59
N GLY A 184 -7.54 8.50 -11.25
CA GLY A 184 -6.90 7.24 -11.57
C GLY A 184 -7.88 6.09 -11.57
N PHE A 185 -7.47 5.01 -12.20
CA PHE A 185 -8.26 3.79 -12.32
C PHE A 185 -7.35 2.59 -12.56
N ASP A 186 -7.84 1.41 -12.22
CA ASP A 186 -7.18 0.15 -12.55
C ASP A 186 -7.34 -0.13 -14.04
N THR A 187 -6.24 -0.47 -14.71
CA THR A 187 -6.24 -0.78 -16.15
C THR A 187 -6.40 -2.28 -16.42
N GLY A 188 -6.28 -3.12 -15.39
CA GLY A 188 -6.38 -4.58 -15.46
C GLY A 188 -5.15 -5.28 -14.88
N PRO A 189 -4.93 -6.57 -15.17
CA PRO A 189 -3.72 -7.29 -14.78
C PRO A 189 -2.45 -6.55 -15.22
N GLY A 190 -1.41 -6.56 -14.37
CA GLY A 190 -0.10 -5.98 -14.69
C GLY A 190 0.95 -7.06 -14.86
N GLN A 191 1.48 -7.57 -13.74
CA GLN A 191 2.46 -8.65 -13.69
C GLN A 191 1.80 -9.94 -13.16
N TYR A 192 1.92 -11.02 -13.93
CA TYR A 192 1.49 -12.35 -13.52
C TYR A 192 2.44 -12.93 -12.47
N ALA A 193 1.96 -13.93 -11.70
CA ALA A 193 2.73 -14.58 -10.64
C ALA A 193 4.02 -15.30 -11.13
N ASP A 194 4.18 -15.49 -12.44
CA ASP A 194 5.38 -16.03 -13.09
C ASP A 194 6.38 -14.94 -13.53
N GLY A 195 6.14 -13.69 -13.16
CA GLY A 195 6.99 -12.53 -13.49
C GLY A 195 6.77 -11.94 -14.87
N ARG A 196 5.86 -12.50 -15.70
CA ARG A 196 5.54 -11.96 -17.02
C ARG A 196 4.64 -10.74 -16.90
N VAL A 197 4.93 -9.69 -17.67
CA VAL A 197 4.08 -8.50 -17.77
C VAL A 197 3.05 -8.73 -18.88
N ASP A 198 1.78 -8.41 -18.63
CA ASP A 198 0.75 -8.42 -19.66
C ASP A 198 0.97 -7.25 -20.64
N ALA A 199 1.25 -7.58 -21.90
CA ALA A 199 1.44 -6.58 -22.96
C ALA A 199 0.13 -5.82 -23.31
N GLY A 200 -1.04 -6.32 -22.89
CA GLY A 200 -2.34 -5.68 -23.10
C GLY A 200 -2.57 -4.42 -22.27
N THR A 201 -1.86 -4.28 -21.14
CA THR A 201 -2.03 -3.20 -20.16
C THR A 201 -1.65 -1.82 -20.71
N LEU A 202 -0.67 -1.76 -21.63
CA LEU A 202 -0.31 -0.52 -22.32
C LEU A 202 -1.38 -0.09 -23.36
N ALA A 203 -2.11 -1.04 -23.94
CA ALA A 203 -3.06 -0.77 -25.02
C ALA A 203 -4.41 -0.24 -24.52
N VAL A 204 -4.83 -0.59 -23.30
CA VAL A 204 -6.08 -0.11 -22.69
C VAL A 204 -6.00 1.37 -22.34
N ALA A 205 -4.85 1.85 -21.86
CA ALA A 205 -4.62 3.26 -21.53
C ALA A 205 -4.77 4.22 -22.74
N LEU A 206 -4.55 3.72 -23.96
CA LEU A 206 -4.70 4.50 -25.19
C LEU A 206 -6.09 4.36 -25.85
N ARG A 207 -6.88 3.33 -25.49
CA ARG A 207 -8.19 3.06 -26.13
C ARG A 207 -9.39 3.74 -25.47
N GLN A 208 -9.29 4.17 -24.21
CA GLN A 208 -10.38 4.93 -23.55
C GLN A 208 -10.45 6.41 -23.97
N LYS A 209 -9.62 6.83 -24.94
CA LYS A 209 -9.66 8.15 -25.61
C LYS A 209 -10.15 8.08 -27.07
N ARG A 210 -11.07 7.18 -27.39
CA ARG A 210 -11.89 7.29 -28.60
C ARG A 210 -13.36 7.34 -28.24
#